data_AF-A0AAW1GVY3-F1
#
_entry.id   AF-A0AAW1GVY3-F1
#
_cell.length_a   1.000
_cell.length_b   1.000
_cell.length_c   1.000
_cell.angle_alpha   90.00
_cell.angle_beta   90.00
_cell.angle_gamma   90.00
#
_symmetry.space_group_name_H-M   'P 1'
#
loop_
_entity.id
_entity.type
_entity.pdbx_description
1 polymer ?
#
loop_
_entity_poly.entity_id
_entity_poly.type
_entity_poly.pdbx_seq_one_letter_code
_entity_poly.pdbx_strand_id
1 'polypeptide(L)'
;MILLYHIEIPLIRLPNLKILHLHSFVFNEDDFVTRLVTNCPVLEDLSITYCWWEKGDRLIISSHSLRRFAVFILRDNDEEKNSDLVLIDTPNLQYFEYSDNLAFSYITHFNALVEASIEFVYLLPFVTLETSFRIQLSFARALSNVQHLALLRSYVEGFYFAGKLKDQLPVFRNLKTLKLAALCRSYCSGRWDIVVWLILQRSPLLEELVFLEGFFLDGEEACDYHDLNNAGDAAALEDAGCGIAQIIPSCCESHLKRIRINRCWGLDKEVNMIRFLLGNASVLKEFVIFKSKPPNGVQFVAPSFDQFKNTLEEIPRVSNSCSIIYSDDEPKFI
;
A
#
# COMPACT_ATOMS: atom_id res chain seq x y z
N MET A 1 -17.88 -16.29 15.54
CA MET A 1 -17.79 -17.70 15.11
C MET A 1 -17.72 -17.70 13.59
N ILE A 2 -16.51 -17.71 13.02
CA ILE A 2 -16.31 -17.80 11.57
C ILE A 2 -16.37 -19.30 11.26
N LEU A 3 -17.34 -19.73 10.46
CA LEU A 3 -17.40 -21.09 9.96
C LEU A 3 -16.35 -21.23 8.88
N LEU A 4 -15.22 -21.86 9.23
CA LEU A 4 -14.16 -22.19 8.29
C LEU A 4 -14.47 -23.55 7.66
N TYR A 5 -14.47 -23.61 6.33
CA TYR A 5 -14.67 -24.86 5.59
C TYR A 5 -13.31 -25.36 5.09
N HIS A 6 -13.04 -26.65 5.29
CA HIS A 6 -11.95 -27.31 4.58
C HIS A 6 -12.45 -27.67 3.18
N ILE A 7 -11.80 -27.12 2.16
CA ILE A 7 -11.99 -27.58 0.79
C ILE A 7 -10.90 -28.63 0.53
N GLU A 8 -11.34 -29.88 0.38
CA GLU A 8 -10.65 -30.80 -0.50
C GLU A 8 -11.26 -30.57 -1.88
N ILE A 9 -10.49 -30.07 -2.86
CA ILE A 9 -10.91 -30.16 -4.26
C ILE A 9 -10.47 -31.56 -4.72
N PRO A 10 -11.35 -32.59 -4.67
CA PRO A 10 -11.10 -33.78 -5.49
C PRO A 10 -10.97 -33.30 -6.95
N LEU A 11 -10.26 -34.06 -7.79
CA LEU A 11 -9.89 -33.80 -9.21
C LEU A 11 -11.04 -33.37 -10.17
N ILE A 12 -11.86 -32.41 -9.79
CA ILE A 12 -13.02 -31.91 -10.51
C ILE A 12 -12.49 -30.87 -11.50
N ARG A 13 -12.49 -31.26 -12.77
CA ARG A 13 -12.21 -30.34 -13.87
C ARG A 13 -13.45 -29.51 -14.15
N LEU A 14 -13.28 -28.19 -14.12
CA LEU A 14 -14.34 -27.23 -14.44
C LEU A 14 -13.92 -26.44 -15.69
N PRO A 15 -13.90 -27.08 -16.87
CA PRO A 15 -13.25 -26.55 -18.07
C PRO A 15 -13.89 -25.27 -18.63
N ASN A 16 -15.12 -24.96 -18.21
CA ASN A 16 -15.87 -23.77 -18.64
C ASN A 16 -15.98 -22.70 -17.55
N LEU A 17 -15.38 -22.92 -16.37
CA LEU A 17 -15.47 -21.97 -15.27
C LEU A 17 -14.61 -20.74 -15.55
N LYS A 18 -15.27 -19.58 -15.62
CA LYS A 18 -14.62 -18.29 -15.90
C LYS A 18 -14.38 -17.44 -14.66
N ILE A 19 -15.18 -17.63 -13.62
CA ILE A 19 -15.14 -16.83 -12.40
C ILE A 19 -15.20 -17.78 -11.22
N LEU A 20 -14.27 -17.62 -10.29
CA LEU A 20 -14.26 -18.38 -9.05
C LEU A 20 -13.85 -17.50 -7.88
N HIS A 21 -14.77 -17.32 -6.94
CA HIS A 21 -14.54 -16.57 -5.71
C HIS A 21 -14.66 -17.50 -4.51
N LEU A 22 -13.57 -17.61 -3.77
CA LEU A 22 -13.45 -18.40 -2.55
C LEU A 22 -13.33 -17.42 -1.38
N HIS A 23 -14.09 -17.67 -0.32
CA HIS A 23 -14.13 -16.80 0.85
C HIS A 23 -14.18 -17.62 2.13
N SER A 24 -13.34 -17.30 3.12
CA SER A 24 -13.34 -17.96 4.44
C SER A 24 -13.09 -19.48 4.40
N PHE A 25 -12.16 -19.94 3.57
CA PHE A 25 -11.73 -21.34 3.49
C PHE A 25 -10.38 -21.58 4.15
N VAL A 26 -10.08 -22.83 4.50
CA VAL A 26 -8.75 -23.26 4.98
C VAL A 26 -8.06 -24.08 3.91
N PHE A 27 -6.82 -23.72 3.61
CA PHE A 27 -5.95 -24.41 2.66
C PHE A 27 -4.74 -25.00 3.37
N ASN A 28 -4.51 -26.30 3.10
CA ASN A 28 -3.46 -27.08 3.76
C ASN A 28 -2.33 -27.48 2.81
N GLU A 29 -2.39 -27.06 1.54
CA GLU A 29 -1.51 -27.52 0.47
C GLU A 29 -1.04 -26.35 -0.42
N ASP A 30 0.28 -26.24 -0.64
CA ASP A 30 0.93 -25.20 -1.46
C ASP A 30 0.45 -25.17 -2.92
N ASP A 31 0.18 -26.34 -3.49
CA ASP A 31 -0.15 -26.48 -4.90
C ASP A 31 -1.65 -26.26 -5.18
N PHE A 32 -2.45 -25.92 -4.16
CA PHE A 32 -3.89 -25.70 -4.30
C PHE A 32 -4.22 -24.74 -5.44
N VAL A 33 -3.60 -23.54 -5.44
CA VAL A 33 -3.85 -22.50 -6.45
C VAL A 33 -3.40 -22.97 -7.83
N THR A 34 -2.25 -23.65 -7.92
CA THR A 34 -1.74 -24.22 -9.17
C THR A 34 -2.70 -25.26 -9.74
N ARG A 35 -3.18 -26.20 -8.92
CA ARG A 35 -4.16 -27.21 -9.36
C ARG A 35 -5.48 -26.57 -9.75
N LEU A 36 -5.92 -25.54 -9.04
CA LEU A 36 -7.16 -24.83 -9.34
C LEU A 36 -7.14 -24.25 -10.75
N VAL A 37 -6.10 -23.47 -11.09
CA VAL A 37 -5.98 -22.87 -12.43
C VAL A 37 -5.76 -23.91 -13.52
N THR A 38 -5.08 -25.02 -13.20
CA THR A 38 -4.88 -26.14 -14.13
C THR A 38 -6.20 -26.86 -14.46
N ASN A 39 -7.09 -27.00 -13.47
CA ASN A 39 -8.39 -27.65 -13.65
C ASN A 39 -9.49 -26.71 -14.19
N CYS A 40 -9.22 -25.39 -14.20
CA CYS A 40 -10.10 -24.34 -14.73
C CYS A 40 -9.37 -23.51 -15.81
N PRO A 41 -9.04 -24.09 -16.98
CA PRO A 41 -8.16 -23.46 -17.97
C PRO A 41 -8.69 -22.14 -18.58
N VAL A 42 -9.99 -21.89 -18.52
CA VAL A 42 -10.62 -20.65 -19.03
C VAL A 42 -10.94 -19.64 -17.93
N LEU A 43 -10.39 -19.81 -16.73
CA LEU A 43 -10.63 -18.93 -15.59
C LEU A 43 -10.08 -17.52 -15.87
N GLU A 44 -10.97 -16.53 -15.86
CA GLU A 44 -10.67 -15.13 -16.14
C GLU A 44 -10.60 -14.29 -14.85
N ASP A 45 -11.33 -14.69 -13.80
CA ASP A 45 -11.40 -13.99 -12.51
C ASP A 45 -11.29 -15.01 -11.36
N LEU A 46 -10.24 -14.86 -10.54
CA LEU A 46 -10.00 -15.64 -9.35
C LEU A 46 -9.89 -14.72 -8.14
N SER A 47 -10.71 -14.96 -7.12
CA SER A 47 -10.61 -14.29 -5.83
C SER A 47 -10.52 -15.33 -4.72
N ILE A 48 -9.54 -15.17 -3.84
CA ILE A 48 -9.33 -16.01 -2.65
C ILE A 48 -9.22 -15.05 -1.47
N THR A 49 -10.31 -14.85 -0.73
CA THR A 49 -10.41 -13.79 0.28
C THR A 49 -10.65 -14.34 1.68
N TYR A 50 -9.94 -13.78 2.66
CA TYR A 50 -10.04 -14.20 4.07
C TYR A 50 -9.85 -15.71 4.26
N CYS A 51 -8.99 -16.32 3.46
CA CYS A 51 -8.70 -17.73 3.55
C CYS A 51 -7.44 -17.99 4.37
N TRP A 52 -7.43 -19.07 5.12
CA TRP A 52 -6.35 -19.45 6.04
C TRP A 52 -5.36 -20.39 5.37
N TRP A 53 -4.07 -20.11 5.48
CA TRP A 53 -2.98 -20.98 5.00
C TRP A 53 -2.26 -21.61 6.19
N GLU A 54 -2.62 -22.84 6.56
CA GLU A 54 -2.05 -23.50 7.75
C GLU A 54 -0.56 -23.88 7.57
N LYS A 55 -0.23 -24.38 6.37
CA LYS A 55 1.08 -24.94 5.98
C LYS A 55 1.59 -24.40 4.64
N GLY A 56 0.95 -23.33 4.16
CA GLY A 56 1.19 -22.76 2.85
C GLY A 56 2.42 -21.86 2.85
N ASP A 57 3.56 -22.37 2.41
CA ASP A 57 4.81 -21.61 2.32
C ASP A 57 5.00 -21.03 0.91
N ARG A 58 4.19 -21.46 -0.07
CA ARG A 58 4.36 -21.07 -1.47
C ARG A 58 3.06 -20.72 -2.16
N LEU A 59 3.04 -19.55 -2.81
CA LEU A 59 2.00 -19.18 -3.77
C LEU A 59 2.53 -19.38 -5.18
N ILE A 60 2.02 -20.37 -5.91
CA ILE A 60 2.41 -20.58 -7.31
C ILE A 60 1.17 -20.54 -8.20
N ILE A 61 1.22 -19.68 -9.21
CA ILE A 61 0.16 -19.54 -10.21
C ILE A 61 0.76 -19.25 -11.59
N SER A 62 0.35 -20.02 -12.58
CA SER A 62 0.64 -19.76 -13.99
C SER A 62 -0.65 -19.89 -14.80
N SER A 63 -1.05 -18.82 -15.48
CA SER A 63 -2.30 -18.81 -16.26
C SER A 63 -2.28 -17.72 -17.32
N HIS A 64 -2.65 -18.11 -18.54
CA HIS A 64 -2.82 -17.19 -19.67
C HIS A 64 -4.25 -16.66 -19.82
N SER A 65 -5.23 -17.24 -19.12
CA SER A 65 -6.64 -16.82 -19.19
C SER A 65 -7.01 -15.79 -18.12
N LEU A 66 -6.29 -15.80 -16.99
CA LEU A 66 -6.55 -14.91 -15.86
C LEU A 66 -6.35 -13.44 -16.23
N ARG A 67 -7.38 -12.63 -15.93
CA ARG A 67 -7.41 -11.17 -16.11
C ARG A 67 -7.52 -10.44 -14.76
N ARG A 68 -8.14 -11.08 -13.76
CA ARG A 68 -8.31 -10.55 -12.42
C ARG A 68 -7.89 -11.61 -11.41
N PHE A 69 -7.00 -11.24 -10.50
CA PHE A 69 -6.56 -12.11 -9.42
C PHE A 69 -6.51 -11.32 -8.11
N ALA A 70 -7.25 -11.78 -7.11
CA ALA A 70 -7.23 -11.21 -5.76
C ALA A 70 -6.94 -12.31 -4.75
N VAL A 71 -5.97 -12.08 -3.87
CA VAL A 71 -5.57 -13.04 -2.85
C VAL A 71 -5.33 -12.32 -1.52
N PHE A 72 -6.05 -12.75 -0.49
CA PHE A 72 -5.92 -12.29 0.88
C PHE A 72 -5.69 -13.51 1.77
N ILE A 73 -4.48 -13.61 2.31
CA ILE A 73 -4.01 -14.76 3.07
C ILE A 73 -4.02 -14.41 4.55
N LEU A 74 -4.76 -15.21 5.32
CA LEU A 74 -4.69 -15.24 6.76
C LEU A 74 -3.69 -16.30 7.20
N ARG A 75 -2.81 -15.92 8.11
CA ARG A 75 -1.86 -16.83 8.77
C ARG A 75 -2.15 -16.83 10.26
N ASP A 76 -1.89 -17.96 10.91
CA ASP A 76 -1.95 -18.04 12.37
C ASP A 76 -0.99 -17.01 12.98
N ASN A 77 -1.35 -16.48 14.15
CA ASN A 77 -0.65 -15.42 14.90
C ASN A 77 0.78 -15.78 15.38
N ASP A 78 1.39 -16.84 14.86
CA ASP A 78 2.83 -16.99 14.96
C ASP A 78 3.43 -16.00 13.96
N GLU A 79 3.97 -14.89 14.46
CA GLU A 79 4.64 -13.80 13.74
C GLU A 79 5.81 -14.26 12.83
N GLU A 80 6.00 -15.57 12.68
CA GLU A 80 7.08 -16.25 12.00
C GLU A 80 6.70 -16.91 10.66
N LYS A 81 5.41 -16.95 10.29
CA LYS A 81 4.98 -17.60 9.04
C LYS A 81 4.97 -16.60 7.88
N ASN A 82 6.01 -16.62 7.04
CA ASN A 82 6.08 -15.90 5.77
C ASN A 82 6.15 -16.90 4.60
N SER A 83 5.64 -16.52 3.42
CA SER A 83 5.86 -17.32 2.22
C SER A 83 7.35 -17.36 1.85
N ASP A 84 7.88 -18.53 1.53
CA ASP A 84 9.20 -18.69 0.91
C ASP A 84 9.21 -18.11 -0.52
N LEU A 85 8.15 -18.38 -1.28
CA LEU A 85 8.08 -18.02 -2.68
C LEU A 85 6.67 -17.63 -3.11
N VAL A 86 6.58 -16.48 -3.76
CA VAL A 86 5.41 -16.07 -4.54
C VAL A 86 5.80 -16.01 -6.01
N LEU A 87 5.29 -16.96 -6.81
CA LEU A 87 5.47 -17.04 -8.25
C LEU A 87 4.14 -16.78 -8.95
N ILE A 88 4.07 -15.68 -9.69
CA ILE A 88 2.87 -15.27 -10.45
C ILE A 88 3.25 -15.06 -11.92
N ASP A 89 2.99 -16.07 -12.74
CA ASP A 89 3.21 -16.04 -14.19
C ASP A 89 1.86 -15.92 -14.92
N THR A 90 1.35 -14.68 -14.96
CA THR A 90 0.03 -14.38 -15.52
C THR A 90 0.13 -13.16 -16.44
N PRO A 91 0.65 -13.32 -17.68
CA PRO A 91 0.99 -12.18 -18.54
C PRO A 91 -0.22 -11.35 -18.96
N ASN A 92 -1.41 -11.94 -18.99
CA ASN A 92 -2.67 -11.27 -19.38
C ASN A 92 -3.44 -10.65 -18.20
N LEU A 93 -2.87 -10.71 -16.99
CA LEU A 93 -3.48 -10.15 -15.79
C LEU A 93 -3.57 -8.63 -15.90
N GLN A 94 -4.75 -8.06 -15.64
CA GLN A 94 -5.05 -6.64 -15.73
C GLN A 94 -5.28 -5.99 -14.36
N TYR A 95 -5.78 -6.78 -13.42
CA TYR A 95 -6.03 -6.37 -12.04
C TYR A 95 -5.42 -7.40 -11.08
N PHE A 96 -4.66 -6.91 -10.11
CA PHE A 96 -4.05 -7.74 -9.08
C PHE A 96 -4.26 -7.16 -7.69
N GLU A 97 -4.70 -7.98 -6.76
CA GLU A 97 -4.77 -7.65 -5.35
C GLU A 97 -4.06 -8.72 -4.53
N TYR A 98 -3.15 -8.29 -3.64
CA TYR A 98 -2.32 -9.16 -2.82
C TYR A 98 -2.29 -8.64 -1.40
N SER A 99 -2.69 -9.47 -0.45
CA SER A 99 -2.54 -9.25 0.99
C SER A 99 -2.00 -10.51 1.65
N ASP A 100 -0.79 -10.43 2.18
CA ASP A 100 -0.10 -11.48 2.94
C ASP A 100 1.05 -10.84 3.73
N ASN A 101 1.80 -11.63 4.49
CA ASN A 101 3.11 -11.25 4.97
C ASN A 101 4.10 -11.11 3.80
N LEU A 102 5.17 -10.33 4.01
CA LEU A 102 6.24 -10.21 3.03
C LEU A 102 6.89 -11.58 2.78
N ALA A 103 6.83 -12.09 1.55
CA ALA A 103 7.52 -13.32 1.17
C ALA A 103 9.05 -13.12 1.07
N PHE A 104 9.83 -14.19 1.22
CA PHE A 104 11.28 -14.17 1.01
C PHE A 104 11.66 -13.91 -0.46
N SER A 105 10.81 -14.32 -1.40
CA SER A 105 11.07 -14.16 -2.83
C SER A 105 9.80 -13.95 -3.64
N TYR A 106 9.89 -13.05 -4.62
CA TYR A 106 8.86 -12.79 -5.61
C TYR A 106 9.39 -13.00 -7.02
N ILE A 107 8.70 -13.82 -7.80
CA ILE A 107 8.94 -14.01 -9.24
C ILE A 107 7.63 -13.68 -9.94
N THR A 108 7.60 -12.58 -10.70
CA THR A 108 6.37 -12.09 -11.30
C THR A 108 6.57 -11.75 -12.77
N HIS A 109 5.58 -12.10 -13.58
CA HIS A 109 5.53 -11.76 -15.01
C HIS A 109 4.20 -11.09 -15.34
N PHE A 110 4.21 -9.75 -15.30
CA PHE A 110 3.08 -8.89 -15.58
C PHE A 110 3.30 -8.11 -16.87
N ASN A 111 2.59 -8.48 -17.95
CA ASN A 111 2.69 -7.76 -19.23
C ASN A 111 1.51 -6.80 -19.46
N ALA A 112 0.33 -7.14 -18.95
CA ALA A 112 -0.91 -6.40 -19.17
C ALA A 112 -1.47 -5.71 -17.91
N LEU A 113 -0.71 -5.69 -16.81
CA LEU A 113 -1.21 -5.22 -15.51
C LEU A 113 -1.47 -3.71 -15.53
N VAL A 114 -2.71 -3.32 -15.21
CA VAL A 114 -3.17 -1.93 -15.21
C VAL A 114 -3.35 -1.42 -13.78
N GLU A 115 -3.89 -2.25 -12.91
CA GLU A 115 -4.19 -1.89 -11.52
C GLU A 115 -3.64 -2.94 -10.56
N ALA A 116 -3.02 -2.47 -9.48
CA ALA A 116 -2.50 -3.32 -8.42
C ALA A 116 -2.81 -2.75 -7.04
N SER A 117 -3.18 -3.61 -6.10
CA SER A 117 -3.31 -3.29 -4.67
C SER A 117 -2.47 -4.26 -3.85
N ILE A 118 -1.46 -3.74 -3.15
CA ILE A 118 -0.48 -4.55 -2.43
C ILE A 118 -0.51 -4.16 -0.95
N GLU A 119 -0.76 -5.16 -0.12
CA GLU A 119 -0.72 -5.09 1.33
C GLU A 119 0.29 -6.11 1.85
N PHE A 120 1.27 -5.62 2.61
CA PHE A 120 2.13 -6.48 3.41
C PHE A 120 1.75 -6.33 4.88
N VAL A 121 1.15 -7.37 5.46
CA VAL A 121 0.61 -7.32 6.83
C VAL A 121 1.76 -7.21 7.84
N TYR A 122 2.77 -8.07 7.69
CA TYR A 122 4.00 -8.09 8.48
C TYR A 122 5.26 -8.19 7.58
N LEU A 123 6.39 -7.68 8.08
CA LEU A 123 7.71 -7.85 7.45
C LEU A 123 8.26 -9.26 7.73
N LEU A 124 9.41 -9.58 7.14
CA LEU A 124 10.11 -10.83 7.45
C LEU A 124 10.71 -10.76 8.87
N PRO A 125 10.49 -11.78 9.71
CA PRO A 125 11.12 -11.90 11.02
C PRO A 125 12.60 -12.26 10.84
N PHE A 126 13.44 -11.92 11.83
CA PHE A 126 14.85 -12.31 11.91
C PHE A 126 15.76 -11.89 10.74
N VAL A 127 15.29 -11.01 9.85
CA VAL A 127 16.11 -10.36 8.82
C VAL A 127 16.17 -8.86 9.08
N THR A 128 17.18 -8.21 8.51
CA THR A 128 17.30 -6.75 8.62
C THR A 128 16.19 -6.05 7.84
N LEU A 129 15.75 -4.88 8.32
CA LEU A 129 14.79 -4.02 7.61
C LEU A 129 15.26 -3.68 6.19
N GLU A 130 16.57 -3.48 5.98
CA GLU A 130 17.16 -3.29 4.65
C GLU A 130 16.87 -4.46 3.71
N THR A 131 16.99 -5.70 4.21
CA THR A 131 16.74 -6.92 3.42
C THR A 131 15.27 -7.00 3.01
N SER A 132 14.36 -6.82 3.97
CA SER A 132 12.93 -6.74 3.72
C SER A 132 12.61 -5.68 2.66
N PHE A 133 13.21 -4.50 2.77
CA PHE A 133 12.99 -3.42 1.80
C PHE A 133 13.55 -3.73 0.41
N ARG A 134 14.71 -4.39 0.29
CA ARG A 134 15.24 -4.83 -1.02
C ARG A 134 14.29 -5.78 -1.74
N ILE A 135 13.59 -6.63 -0.99
CA ILE A 135 12.56 -7.53 -1.53
C ILE A 135 11.31 -6.73 -1.94
N GLN A 136 10.85 -5.78 -1.12
CA GLN A 136 9.75 -4.89 -1.50
C GLN A 136 10.08 -4.11 -2.79
N LEU A 137 11.31 -3.61 -2.93
CA LEU A 137 11.78 -2.94 -4.14
C LEU A 137 11.83 -3.85 -5.37
N SER A 138 12.23 -5.12 -5.21
CA SER A 138 12.25 -6.07 -6.32
C SER A 138 10.83 -6.30 -6.84
N PHE A 139 9.87 -6.42 -5.95
CA PHE A 139 8.45 -6.53 -6.29
C PHE A 139 7.90 -5.23 -6.90
N ALA A 140 8.25 -4.06 -6.34
CA ALA A 140 7.86 -2.74 -6.88
C ALA A 140 8.22 -2.57 -8.36
N ARG A 141 9.37 -3.11 -8.78
CA ARG A 141 9.83 -3.04 -10.19
C ARG A 141 8.86 -3.73 -11.15
N ALA A 142 8.26 -4.84 -10.73
CA ALA A 142 7.26 -5.55 -11.52
C ALA A 142 5.98 -4.72 -11.72
N LEU A 143 5.72 -3.76 -10.83
CA LEU A 143 4.55 -2.88 -10.86
C LEU A 143 4.83 -1.55 -11.59
N SER A 144 6.02 -1.35 -12.15
CA SER A 144 6.45 -0.06 -12.73
C SER A 144 5.61 0.46 -13.90
N ASN A 145 4.83 -0.39 -14.55
CA ASN A 145 4.01 -0.06 -15.72
C ASN A 145 2.52 0.15 -15.41
N VAL A 146 2.08 -0.07 -14.16
CA VAL A 146 0.66 0.06 -13.79
C VAL A 146 0.20 1.52 -13.87
N GLN A 147 -1.11 1.72 -14.04
CA GLN A 147 -1.75 3.04 -14.04
C GLN A 147 -2.35 3.40 -12.68
N HIS A 148 -2.76 2.40 -11.91
CA HIS A 148 -3.36 2.58 -10.60
C HIS A 148 -2.67 1.65 -9.60
N LEU A 149 -2.13 2.22 -8.53
CA LEU A 149 -1.39 1.47 -7.52
C LEU A 149 -1.90 1.84 -6.13
N ALA A 150 -2.23 0.83 -5.32
CA ALA A 150 -2.41 0.98 -3.89
C ALA A 150 -1.28 0.26 -3.15
N LEU A 151 -0.62 0.97 -2.24
CA LEU A 151 0.43 0.44 -1.36
C LEU A 151 -0.04 0.60 0.09
N LEU A 152 -0.20 -0.52 0.78
CA LEU A 152 -0.84 -0.60 2.09
C LEU A 152 0.12 -1.17 3.14
N ARG A 153 -0.07 -0.77 4.41
CA ARG A 153 0.62 -1.31 5.60
C ARG A 153 2.14 -1.18 5.54
N SER A 154 2.87 -2.26 5.86
CA SER A 154 4.33 -2.28 6.00
C SER A 154 5.08 -2.01 4.69
N TYR A 155 4.38 -1.98 3.55
CA TYR A 155 4.95 -1.52 2.28
C TYR A 155 5.42 -0.06 2.40
N VAL A 156 4.67 0.78 3.11
CA VAL A 156 4.98 2.21 3.27
C VAL A 156 6.13 2.41 4.26
N GLU A 157 6.26 1.53 5.25
CA GLU A 157 7.33 1.59 6.27
C GLU A 157 8.72 1.37 5.69
N GLY A 158 8.84 0.53 4.65
CA GLY A 158 10.09 0.32 3.94
C GLY A 158 10.67 1.60 3.34
N PHE A 159 9.81 2.56 2.93
CA PHE A 159 10.27 3.81 2.35
C PHE A 159 10.97 4.75 3.35
N TYR A 160 10.81 4.56 4.65
CA TYR A 160 11.61 5.31 5.64
C TYR A 160 13.11 5.02 5.49
N PHE A 161 13.46 3.82 5.04
CA PHE A 161 14.83 3.42 4.72
C PHE A 161 15.24 3.74 3.28
N ALA A 162 14.30 4.16 2.42
CA ALA A 162 14.58 4.52 1.04
C ALA A 162 15.49 5.74 0.90
N GLY A 163 15.73 6.52 1.95
CA GLY A 163 16.79 7.54 1.96
C GLY A 163 18.15 6.98 1.52
N LYS A 164 18.50 5.76 1.97
CA LYS A 164 19.75 5.06 1.60
C LYS A 164 19.69 4.39 0.21
N LEU A 165 18.49 4.19 -0.33
CA LEU A 165 18.24 3.35 -1.51
C LEU A 165 17.39 4.08 -2.56
N LYS A 166 17.40 5.42 -2.53
CA LYS A 166 16.59 6.30 -3.38
C LYS A 166 16.76 5.98 -4.86
N ASP A 167 17.99 5.71 -5.27
CA ASP A 167 18.33 5.38 -6.65
C ASP A 167 17.84 3.99 -7.08
N GLN A 168 17.38 3.16 -6.15
CA GLN A 168 16.92 1.79 -6.41
C GLN A 168 15.39 1.69 -6.59
N LEU A 169 14.64 2.74 -6.24
CA LEU A 169 13.21 2.81 -6.46
C LEU A 169 12.89 2.74 -7.96
N PRO A 170 11.92 1.93 -8.41
CA PRO A 170 11.51 1.94 -9.81
C PRO A 170 10.91 3.29 -10.22
N VAL A 171 11.00 3.64 -11.50
CA VAL A 171 10.17 4.71 -12.07
C VAL A 171 8.82 4.11 -12.42
N PHE A 172 7.74 4.68 -11.89
CA PHE A 172 6.37 4.34 -12.25
C PHE A 172 5.93 5.20 -13.44
N ARG A 173 6.22 4.71 -14.65
CA ARG A 173 6.17 5.53 -15.87
C ARG A 173 4.75 5.91 -16.31
N ASN A 174 3.77 5.08 -15.96
CA ASN A 174 2.39 5.22 -16.40
C ASN A 174 1.41 5.49 -15.24
N LEU A 175 1.93 5.65 -14.03
CA LEU A 175 1.11 5.73 -12.83
C LEU A 175 0.35 7.05 -12.79
N LYS A 176 -0.99 6.95 -12.81
CA LYS A 176 -1.94 8.08 -12.75
C LYS A 176 -2.54 8.23 -11.37
N THR A 177 -2.81 7.13 -10.68
CA THR A 177 -3.38 7.15 -9.33
C THR A 177 -2.52 6.36 -8.38
N LEU A 178 -2.14 6.98 -7.27
CA LEU A 178 -1.45 6.33 -6.15
C LEU A 178 -2.32 6.43 -4.91
N LYS A 179 -2.61 5.29 -4.29
CA LYS A 179 -3.27 5.19 -3.00
C LYS A 179 -2.27 4.68 -1.97
N LEU A 180 -2.18 5.37 -0.84
CA LEU A 180 -1.32 5.02 0.27
C LEU A 180 -2.18 4.80 1.51
N ALA A 181 -1.96 3.68 2.20
CA ALA A 181 -2.41 3.48 3.56
C ALA A 181 -1.21 3.01 4.36
N ALA A 182 -0.77 3.76 5.36
CA ALA A 182 0.12 3.18 6.36
C ALA A 182 -0.65 3.04 7.65
N LEU A 183 -0.59 1.84 8.21
CA LEU A 183 -0.85 1.65 9.62
C LEU A 183 0.48 1.73 10.35
N CYS A 184 1.05 2.94 10.42
CA CYS A 184 2.26 3.17 11.23
C CYS A 184 1.89 2.93 12.69
N ARG A 185 2.26 1.77 13.24
CA ARG A 185 1.98 1.34 14.63
C ARG A 185 3.17 1.54 15.57
N SER A 186 4.29 2.09 15.10
CA SER A 186 5.47 2.34 15.92
C SER A 186 5.75 3.83 16.07
N TYR A 187 6.58 4.16 17.06
CA TYR A 187 7.14 5.48 17.42
C TYR A 187 7.82 6.26 16.28
N CYS A 188 7.80 5.74 15.05
CA CYS A 188 8.09 6.50 13.85
C CYS A 188 7.08 7.64 13.73
N SER A 189 7.44 8.79 14.29
CA SER A 189 6.98 10.14 13.95
C SER A 189 7.37 10.50 12.50
N GLY A 190 7.19 9.54 11.60
CA GLY A 190 7.91 9.39 10.36
C GLY A 190 7.66 10.54 9.40
N ARG A 191 8.75 11.00 8.81
CA ARG A 191 8.81 12.03 7.79
C ARG A 191 8.07 11.59 6.51
N TRP A 192 6.73 11.55 6.54
CA TRP A 192 5.88 11.24 5.39
C TRP A 192 6.13 12.19 4.21
N ASP A 193 6.54 13.42 4.50
CA ASP A 193 7.04 14.36 3.51
C ASP A 193 8.14 13.72 2.66
N ILE A 194 9.08 12.98 3.27
CA ILE A 194 10.15 12.29 2.55
C ILE A 194 9.61 11.13 1.70
N VAL A 195 8.83 10.24 2.30
CA VAL A 195 8.28 9.05 1.61
C VAL A 195 7.45 9.47 0.40
N VAL A 196 6.53 10.39 0.61
CA VAL A 196 5.66 10.92 -0.45
C VAL A 196 6.51 11.61 -1.51
N TRP A 197 7.47 12.44 -1.11
CA TRP A 197 8.33 13.13 -2.09
C TRP A 197 9.14 12.17 -2.95
N LEU A 198 9.72 11.13 -2.35
CA LEU A 198 10.47 10.10 -3.09
C LEU A 198 9.58 9.41 -4.13
N ILE A 199 8.36 9.03 -3.77
CA ILE A 199 7.44 8.36 -4.71
C ILE A 199 6.98 9.33 -5.81
N LEU A 200 6.69 10.59 -5.45
CA LEU A 200 6.33 11.63 -6.42
C LEU A 200 7.48 11.85 -7.44
N GLN A 201 8.73 11.89 -6.98
CA GLN A 201 9.91 11.99 -7.87
C GLN A 201 10.02 10.81 -8.84
N ARG A 202 9.44 9.66 -8.51
CA ARG A 202 9.45 8.45 -9.34
C ARG A 202 8.15 8.24 -10.13
N SER A 203 7.20 9.16 -10.04
CA SER A 203 5.86 9.01 -10.64
C SER A 203 5.52 10.23 -11.52
N PRO A 204 6.21 10.43 -12.66
CA PRO A 204 6.15 11.69 -13.42
C PRO A 204 4.77 12.05 -13.99
N LEU A 205 3.89 11.06 -14.18
CA LEU A 205 2.55 11.25 -14.75
C LEU A 205 1.43 11.16 -13.70
N LEU A 206 1.76 11.20 -12.40
CA LEU A 206 0.77 11.05 -11.33
C LEU A 206 -0.26 12.18 -11.38
N GLU A 207 -1.54 11.81 -11.45
CA GLU A 207 -2.67 12.73 -11.51
C GLU A 207 -3.44 12.83 -10.18
N GLU A 208 -3.47 11.74 -9.42
CA GLU A 208 -4.18 11.65 -8.14
C GLU A 208 -3.37 10.93 -7.07
N LEU A 209 -3.29 11.54 -5.89
CA LEU A 209 -2.70 10.96 -4.68
C LEU A 209 -3.76 10.83 -3.60
N VAL A 210 -3.94 9.63 -3.05
CA VAL A 210 -4.96 9.34 -2.03
C VAL A 210 -4.31 8.74 -0.79
N PHE A 211 -4.57 9.36 0.37
CA PHE A 211 -4.25 8.81 1.69
C PHE A 211 -5.51 8.13 2.23
N LEU A 212 -5.56 6.81 2.14
CA LEU A 212 -6.73 6.00 2.47
C LEU A 212 -7.03 6.01 3.98
N GLU A 213 -6.00 6.09 4.81
CA GLU A 213 -6.14 6.02 6.27
C GLU A 213 -5.53 7.23 6.98
N GLY A 214 -5.33 8.34 6.26
CA GLY A 214 -4.65 9.51 6.79
C GLY A 214 -3.13 9.34 6.80
N PHE A 215 -2.47 10.08 7.70
CA PHE A 215 -1.00 10.08 7.83
C PHE A 215 -0.51 9.38 9.11
N PHE A 216 -1.32 9.29 10.15
CA PHE A 216 -0.89 8.81 11.46
C PHE A 216 -1.98 7.95 12.10
N LEU A 217 -1.58 6.84 12.72
CA LEU A 217 -2.43 6.10 13.63
C LEU A 217 -1.74 6.08 15.00
N ASP A 218 -2.09 7.03 15.86
CA ASP A 218 -1.71 6.95 17.27
C ASP A 218 -2.66 5.95 17.95
N GLY A 219 -2.21 4.71 18.11
CA GLY A 219 -2.84 3.69 18.95
C GLY A 219 -1.79 3.14 19.91
N GLU A 220 -2.12 3.07 21.20
CA GLU A 220 -1.23 2.68 22.31
C GLU A 220 -0.74 1.22 22.28
N GLU A 221 -1.14 0.41 21.29
CA GLU A 221 -0.54 -0.91 21.08
C GLU A 221 0.68 -0.76 20.18
N ALA A 222 1.79 -0.39 20.82
CA ALA A 222 3.12 -0.53 20.24
C ALA A 222 3.25 -1.94 19.69
N CYS A 223 3.49 -2.08 18.39
CA CYS A 223 4.08 -3.31 17.90
C CYS A 223 5.44 -3.48 18.59
N ASP A 224 5.65 -4.62 19.25
CA ASP A 224 6.89 -5.03 19.93
C ASP A 224 8.08 -5.25 18.95
N TYR A 225 8.15 -4.47 17.87
CA TYR A 225 9.34 -4.37 17.03
C TYR A 225 10.43 -3.65 17.83
N HIS A 226 11.19 -4.43 18.59
CA HIS A 226 12.29 -4.00 19.45
C HIS A 226 13.50 -3.38 18.72
N ASP A 227 13.47 -3.17 17.40
CA ASP A 227 14.67 -2.86 16.62
C ASP A 227 14.86 -1.40 16.18
N LEU A 228 13.94 -0.49 16.49
CA LEU A 228 14.12 0.95 16.18
C LEU A 228 15.05 1.69 17.15
N ASN A 229 15.66 1.00 18.12
CA ASN A 229 16.54 1.62 19.13
C ASN A 229 18.00 1.83 18.68
N ASN A 230 18.34 1.54 17.42
CA ASN A 230 19.69 1.81 16.93
C ASN A 230 19.83 3.27 16.49
N ALA A 231 20.64 4.05 17.22
CA ALA A 231 20.96 5.45 16.93
C ALA A 231 21.46 5.72 15.49
N GLY A 232 21.90 4.69 14.76
CA GLY A 232 22.32 4.78 13.36
C GLY A 232 21.16 4.98 12.36
N ASP A 233 19.94 4.56 12.68
CA ASP A 233 18.79 4.70 11.77
C ASP A 233 18.14 6.09 11.88
N ALA A 234 18.16 6.69 13.08
CA ALA A 234 17.78 8.09 13.29
C ALA A 234 18.70 9.07 12.52
N ALA A 235 20.01 8.84 12.55
CA ALA A 235 20.98 9.66 11.81
C ALA A 235 20.81 9.54 10.28
N ALA A 236 20.45 8.35 9.78
CA ALA A 236 20.16 8.15 8.36
C ALA A 236 18.88 8.87 7.88
N LEU A 237 17.88 9.03 8.75
CA LEU A 237 16.67 9.79 8.48
C LEU A 237 16.94 11.29 8.36
N GLU A 238 17.85 11.82 9.19
CA GLU A 238 18.30 13.22 9.09
C GLU A 238 19.10 13.46 7.80
N ASP A 239 19.98 12.54 7.43
CA ASP A 239 20.78 12.62 6.20
C ASP A 239 19.91 12.52 4.92
N ALA A 240 18.91 11.63 4.92
CA ALA A 240 17.92 11.53 3.85
C ALA A 240 17.12 12.82 3.66
N GLY A 241 16.81 13.52 4.77
CA GLY A 241 16.12 14.81 4.78
C GLY A 241 16.88 15.94 4.08
N CYS A 242 18.21 15.92 4.14
CA CYS A 242 19.07 16.98 3.59
C CYS A 242 19.08 17.05 2.05
N GLY A 243 18.72 15.97 1.34
CA GLY A 243 18.77 15.91 -0.14
C GLY A 243 17.45 16.17 -0.87
N ILE A 244 16.37 16.44 -0.15
CA ILE A 244 14.99 16.50 -0.70
C ILE A 244 14.63 17.91 -1.17
N ALA A 245 15.36 18.90 -0.67
CA ALA A 245 15.03 20.33 -0.79
C ALA A 245 15.33 21.00 -2.14
N GLN A 246 15.70 20.28 -3.22
CA GLN A 246 16.21 20.95 -4.43
C GLN A 246 15.41 20.74 -5.72
N ILE A 247 14.56 19.72 -5.83
CA ILE A 247 13.86 19.43 -7.10
C ILE A 247 12.41 19.07 -6.83
N ILE A 248 11.50 19.94 -7.30
CA ILE A 248 10.06 19.71 -7.32
C ILE A 248 9.77 18.52 -8.26
N PRO A 249 9.01 17.51 -7.84
CA PRO A 249 8.62 16.40 -8.70
C PRO A 249 7.86 16.90 -9.93
N SER A 250 8.23 16.40 -11.12
CA SER A 250 7.58 16.80 -12.38
C SER A 250 6.05 16.64 -12.36
N CYS A 251 5.52 15.61 -11.70
CA CYS A 251 4.07 15.43 -11.56
C CYS A 251 3.41 16.60 -10.81
N CYS A 252 4.06 17.15 -9.79
CA CYS A 252 3.55 18.31 -9.03
C CYS A 252 3.45 19.56 -9.91
N GLU A 253 4.32 19.68 -10.92
CA GLU A 253 4.34 20.80 -11.86
C GLU A 253 3.38 20.66 -13.03
N SER A 254 2.94 19.43 -13.37
CA SER A 254 2.30 19.18 -14.67
C SER A 254 1.10 18.25 -14.68
N HIS A 255 0.97 17.33 -13.71
CA HIS A 255 -0.05 16.26 -13.76
C HIS A 255 -0.92 16.15 -12.50
N LEU A 256 -0.38 16.43 -11.31
CA LEU A 256 -1.05 16.16 -10.02
C LEU A 256 -2.21 17.14 -9.79
N LYS A 257 -3.42 16.70 -10.16
CA LYS A 257 -4.65 17.52 -10.15
C LYS A 257 -5.47 17.32 -8.88
N ARG A 258 -5.34 16.17 -8.22
CA ARG A 258 -6.17 15.81 -7.07
C ARG A 258 -5.35 15.19 -5.95
N ILE A 259 -5.55 15.67 -4.73
CA ILE A 259 -5.05 15.04 -3.51
C ILE A 259 -6.23 14.77 -2.60
N ARG A 260 -6.29 13.59 -2.00
CA ARG A 260 -7.38 13.17 -1.12
C ARG A 260 -6.85 12.58 0.19
N ILE A 261 -7.43 12.98 1.32
CA ILE A 261 -7.11 12.46 2.66
C ILE A 261 -8.40 11.98 3.32
N ASN A 262 -8.53 10.67 3.52
CA ASN A 262 -9.79 10.05 3.99
C ASN A 262 -9.98 10.04 5.52
N ARG A 263 -8.90 10.11 6.31
CA ARG A 263 -8.98 10.15 7.77
C ARG A 263 -8.05 11.25 8.29
N CYS A 264 -8.54 12.48 8.33
CA CYS A 264 -7.79 13.60 8.88
C CYS A 264 -8.36 14.01 10.23
N TRP A 265 -7.52 14.15 11.25
CA TRP A 265 -7.94 14.56 12.60
C TRP A 265 -7.72 16.06 12.84
N GLY A 266 -6.85 16.68 12.04
CA GLY A 266 -6.45 18.08 12.12
C GLY A 266 -5.26 18.31 13.06
N LEU A 267 -4.42 17.29 13.27
CA LEU A 267 -3.21 17.42 14.08
C LEU A 267 -2.19 18.34 13.39
N ASP A 268 -1.34 19.01 14.17
CA ASP A 268 -0.29 19.90 13.65
C ASP A 268 0.60 19.22 12.61
N LYS A 269 0.92 17.94 12.80
CA LYS A 269 1.70 17.15 11.83
C LYS A 269 0.97 16.98 10.49
N GLU A 270 -0.34 16.74 10.53
CA GLU A 270 -1.16 16.63 9.32
C GLU A 270 -1.28 17.99 8.63
N VAL A 271 -1.49 19.06 9.39
CA VAL A 271 -1.50 20.44 8.88
C VAL A 271 -0.17 20.78 8.21
N ASN A 272 0.96 20.38 8.79
CA ASN A 272 2.28 20.57 8.20
C ASN A 272 2.45 19.81 6.88
N MET A 273 1.95 18.57 6.81
CA MET A 273 1.96 17.78 5.57
C MET A 273 1.04 18.38 4.50
N ILE A 274 -0.14 18.86 4.88
CA ILE A 274 -1.06 19.56 3.97
C ILE A 274 -0.40 20.84 3.44
N ARG A 275 0.25 21.63 4.31
CA ARG A 275 1.01 22.83 3.92
C ARG A 275 2.11 22.49 2.93
N PHE A 276 2.85 21.41 3.18
CA PHE A 276 3.88 20.93 2.27
C PHE A 276 3.30 20.57 0.89
N LEU A 277 2.22 19.81 0.83
CA LEU A 277 1.59 19.40 -0.43
C LEU A 277 1.02 20.61 -1.20
N LEU A 278 0.29 21.49 -0.52
CA LEU A 278 -0.29 22.72 -1.10
C LEU A 278 0.77 23.72 -1.57
N GLY A 279 1.95 23.72 -0.94
CA GLY A 279 3.07 24.58 -1.29
C GLY A 279 3.87 24.10 -2.50
N ASN A 280 3.72 22.83 -2.92
CA ASN A 280 4.56 22.23 -3.97
C ASN A 280 3.78 21.77 -5.23
N ALA A 281 2.47 21.56 -5.15
CA ALA A 281 1.66 21.09 -6.30
C ALA A 281 1.01 22.26 -7.08
N SER A 282 1.68 22.74 -8.13
CA SER A 282 1.30 23.96 -8.86
C SER A 282 0.09 23.82 -9.80
N VAL A 283 -0.22 22.60 -10.24
CA VAL A 283 -1.39 22.30 -11.10
C VAL A 283 -2.56 21.68 -10.35
N LEU A 284 -2.50 21.66 -9.02
CA LEU A 284 -3.52 21.05 -8.17
C LEU A 284 -4.86 21.77 -8.32
N LYS A 285 -5.94 21.02 -8.53
CA LYS A 285 -7.31 21.55 -8.69
C LYS A 285 -8.16 21.26 -7.45
N GLU A 286 -8.02 20.08 -6.88
CA GLU A 286 -8.87 19.63 -5.78
C GLU A 286 -8.02 19.02 -4.66
N PHE A 287 -8.18 19.56 -3.46
CA PHE A 287 -7.63 19.02 -2.23
C PHE A 287 -8.79 18.58 -1.34
N VAL A 288 -9.08 17.28 -1.32
CA VAL A 288 -10.26 16.72 -0.65
C VAL A 288 -9.88 16.17 0.73
N ILE A 289 -10.57 16.62 1.77
CA ILE A 289 -10.32 16.25 3.15
C ILE A 289 -11.60 15.66 3.75
N PHE A 290 -11.48 14.45 4.27
CA PHE A 290 -12.51 13.80 5.07
C PHE A 290 -12.05 13.86 6.52
N LYS A 291 -12.76 14.65 7.34
CA LYS A 291 -12.45 14.76 8.76
C LYS A 291 -13.06 13.56 9.47
N SER A 292 -12.22 12.80 10.17
CA SER A 292 -12.68 11.72 11.05
C SER A 292 -12.68 12.19 12.49
N LYS A 293 -13.52 11.57 13.32
CA LYS A 293 -13.31 11.63 14.77
C LYS A 293 -12.06 10.81 15.12
N PRO A 294 -11.30 11.20 16.14
CA PRO A 294 -10.24 10.36 16.67
C PRO A 294 -10.82 9.05 17.20
N PRO A 295 -10.05 7.94 17.19
CA PRO A 295 -10.49 6.68 17.77
C PRO A 295 -10.80 6.83 19.26
N ASN A 296 -11.73 6.02 19.77
CA ASN A 296 -12.02 5.99 21.21
C ASN A 296 -10.76 5.56 21.98
N GLY A 297 -10.40 6.31 23.04
CA GLY A 297 -9.26 5.99 23.90
C GLY A 297 -7.99 6.81 23.63
N VAL A 298 -7.93 7.60 22.55
CA VAL A 298 -6.74 8.41 22.25
C VAL A 298 -6.79 9.77 22.99
N GLN A 299 -5.74 10.08 23.75
CA GLN A 299 -5.64 11.28 24.60
C GLN A 299 -4.98 12.49 23.90
N PHE A 300 -5.37 12.82 22.65
CA PHE A 300 -4.93 14.07 22.04
C PHE A 300 -6.09 15.06 21.86
N VAL A 301 -5.79 16.35 22.03
CA VAL A 301 -6.76 17.44 21.82
C VAL A 301 -6.77 17.79 20.34
N ALA A 302 -7.72 17.23 19.59
CA ALA A 302 -7.95 17.63 18.22
C ALA A 302 -8.63 19.01 18.17
N PRO A 303 -8.28 19.90 17.21
CA PRO A 303 -8.98 21.16 17.04
C PRO A 303 -10.43 20.93 16.59
N SER A 304 -11.29 21.91 16.90
CA SER A 304 -12.65 21.92 16.36
C SER A 304 -12.62 21.93 14.82
N PHE A 305 -13.72 21.52 14.18
CA PHE A 305 -13.77 21.54 12.72
C PHE A 305 -13.55 22.95 12.15
N ASP A 306 -14.16 23.96 12.77
CA ASP A 306 -14.03 25.35 12.36
C ASP A 306 -12.60 25.87 12.54
N GLN A 307 -11.95 25.54 13.67
CA GLN A 307 -10.54 25.90 13.89
C GLN A 307 -9.64 25.31 12.81
N PHE A 308 -9.79 24.01 12.55
CA PHE A 308 -9.03 23.32 11.52
C PHE A 308 -9.26 23.91 10.13
N LYS A 309 -10.51 24.19 9.77
CA LYS A 309 -10.87 24.81 8.48
C LYS A 309 -10.22 26.18 8.33
N ASN A 310 -10.35 27.05 9.33
CA ASN A 310 -9.71 28.38 9.33
C ASN A 310 -8.19 28.27 9.17
N THR A 311 -7.55 27.34 9.89
CA THR A 311 -6.10 27.09 9.74
C THR A 311 -5.72 26.69 8.31
N LEU A 312 -6.51 25.86 7.65
CA LEU A 312 -6.21 25.44 6.27
C LEU A 312 -6.50 26.53 5.24
N GLU A 313 -7.47 27.42 5.49
CA GLU A 313 -7.77 28.55 4.61
C GLU A 313 -6.62 29.58 4.57
N GLU A 314 -5.87 29.71 5.67
CA GLU A 314 -4.69 30.57 5.79
C GLU A 314 -3.43 30.00 5.13
N ILE A 315 -3.43 28.71 4.76
CA ILE A 315 -2.25 28.08 4.15
C ILE A 315 -2.05 28.64 2.73
N PRO A 316 -0.85 29.18 2.42
CA PRO A 316 -0.53 29.62 1.06
C PRO A 316 -0.52 28.42 0.12
N ARG A 317 -1.15 28.59 -1.05
CA ARG A 317 -1.26 27.59 -2.11
C ARG A 317 -0.45 28.04 -3.31
N VAL A 318 0.37 27.16 -3.88
CA VAL A 318 1.08 27.49 -5.13
C VAL A 318 0.14 27.45 -6.34
N SER A 319 -0.89 26.58 -6.30
CA SER A 319 -1.94 26.56 -7.33
C SER A 319 -3.05 27.55 -7.00
N ASN A 320 -3.25 28.52 -7.89
CA ASN A 320 -4.35 29.49 -7.82
C ASN A 320 -5.72 28.86 -8.12
N SER A 321 -5.76 27.68 -8.74
CA SER A 321 -6.99 26.97 -9.11
C SER A 321 -7.44 25.92 -8.08
N CYS A 322 -6.62 25.68 -7.06
CA CYS A 322 -6.88 24.65 -6.06
C CYS A 322 -8.03 25.05 -5.13
N SER A 323 -9.06 24.21 -5.06
CA SER A 323 -10.13 24.28 -4.07
C SER A 323 -9.90 23.25 -2.97
N ILE A 324 -10.03 23.66 -1.70
CA ILE A 324 -10.06 22.73 -0.56
C ILE A 324 -11.52 22.32 -0.35
N ILE A 325 -11.79 21.03 -0.42
CA ILE A 325 -13.13 20.45 -0.32
C ILE A 325 -13.18 19.61 0.95
N TYR A 326 -14.14 19.90 1.82
CA TYR A 326 -14.40 19.12 3.02
C TYR A 326 -15.60 18.20 2.76
N SER A 327 -15.45 16.92 3.05
CA SER A 327 -16.49 15.92 2.84
C SER A 327 -16.82 15.19 4.14
N ASP A 328 -18.11 14.98 4.38
CA ASP A 328 -18.63 14.38 5.61
C ASP A 328 -18.88 12.86 5.50
N ASP A 329 -18.87 12.31 4.28
CA ASP A 329 -19.11 10.88 4.04
C ASP A 329 -17.80 10.08 4.04
N GLU A 330 -17.58 9.22 5.05
CA GLU A 330 -16.50 8.23 4.97
C GLU A 330 -16.70 7.35 3.72
N PRO A 331 -15.70 7.24 2.82
CA PRO A 331 -15.80 6.29 1.73
C PRO A 331 -15.88 4.87 2.30
N LYS A 332 -16.79 4.06 1.74
CA LYS A 332 -16.79 2.62 1.97
C LYS A 332 -15.50 2.05 1.39
N PHE A 333 -14.59 1.60 2.25
CA PHE A 333 -13.47 0.76 1.86
C PHE A 333 -14.08 -0.59 1.45
N ILE A 334 -13.86 -1.01 0.20
CA ILE A 334 -14.21 -2.33 -0.31
C ILE A 334 -12.97 -3.20 -0.20
#